data_AF-A0A8D5ALN5-F1
#
_entry.id   AF-A0A8D5ALN5-F1
#
_cell.length_a   1.000
_cell.length_b   1.000
_cell.length_c   1.000
_cell.angle_alpha   90.00
_cell.angle_beta   90.00
_cell.angle_gamma   90.00
#
_symmetry.space_group_name_H-M   'P 1'
#
loop_
_entity.id
_entity.type
_entity.pdbx_description
1 polymer ?
#
loop_
_entity_poly.entity_id
_entity_poly.type
_entity_poly.pdbx_seq_one_letter_code
_entity_poly.pdbx_strand_id
1 'polypeptide(L)'
;MTQDELGKRINRSKTFARTLIVAICSAYVIKFWLLTGANISGSPEAWGQFGDYVGGLLNPIIAYLAFYWLTQSILLQRDELSATKKALEESAKSQEKQEQHASKTAKVNALSTLINAHNNDISNLRSNMEFLSNQLSQSGPIYSPIGHSINIEEARVLQKNMTEALETSLKRRMEAMDEVTKLLHAVEM
;
A
#
# COMPACT_ATOMS: atom_id res chain seq x y z
N MET A 1 21.38 13.99 -3.57
CA MET A 1 21.63 15.23 -2.81
C MET A 1 20.83 15.16 -1.54
N THR A 2 21.47 15.06 -0.38
CA THR A 2 20.76 14.92 0.89
C THR A 2 20.22 16.28 1.35
N GLN A 3 19.15 16.29 2.15
CA GLN A 3 18.57 17.51 2.74
C GLN A 3 19.63 18.39 3.45
N ASP A 4 20.64 17.75 4.06
CA ASP A 4 21.78 18.41 4.71
C ASP A 4 22.73 19.12 3.70
N GLU A 5 22.99 18.52 2.54
CA GLU A 5 23.78 19.15 1.48
C GLU A 5 23.07 20.37 0.89
N LEU A 6 21.75 20.32 0.75
CA LEU A 6 20.95 21.43 0.28
C LEU A 6 21.00 22.60 1.27
N GLY A 7 20.82 22.33 2.57
CA GLY A 7 20.93 23.34 3.63
C GLY A 7 22.29 24.04 3.64
N LYS A 8 23.38 23.29 3.48
CA LYS A 8 24.74 23.83 3.37
C LYS A 8 24.95 24.69 2.13
N ARG A 9 24.34 24.35 0.99
CA ARG A 9 24.40 25.18 -0.24
C ARG A 9 23.56 26.46 -0.10
N ILE A 10 22.40 26.39 0.55
CA ILE A 10 21.56 27.55 0.87
C ILE A 10 22.31 28.52 1.77
N ASN A 11 22.96 28.04 2.83
CA ASN A 11 23.64 28.93 3.76
C ASN A 11 24.87 29.61 3.12
N ARG A 12 25.58 28.88 2.25
CA ARG A 12 26.70 29.43 1.48
C ARG A 12 26.25 30.52 0.50
N SER A 13 25.17 30.31 -0.24
CA SER A 13 24.65 31.34 -1.17
C SER A 13 24.15 32.58 -0.45
N LYS A 14 23.49 32.41 0.71
CA LYS A 14 23.04 33.53 1.57
C LYS A 14 24.23 34.33 2.07
N THR A 15 25.28 33.64 2.51
CA THR A 15 26.53 34.28 2.95
C THR A 15 27.19 35.03 1.80
N PHE A 16 27.29 34.40 0.62
CA PHE A 16 27.84 35.02 -0.58
C PHE A 16 27.06 36.28 -0.99
N ALA A 17 25.73 36.22 -1.02
CA ALA A 17 24.88 37.37 -1.35
C ALA A 17 25.09 38.52 -0.35
N ARG A 18 25.14 38.23 0.95
CA ARG A 18 25.45 39.24 1.99
C ARG A 18 26.83 39.85 1.79
N THR A 19 27.86 39.03 1.57
CA THR A 19 29.23 39.53 1.35
C THR A 19 29.32 40.41 0.11
N LEU A 20 28.59 40.06 -0.95
CA LEU A 20 28.60 40.81 -2.20
C LEU A 20 27.92 42.18 -2.04
N ILE A 21 26.76 42.22 -1.36
CA ILE A 21 26.06 43.48 -1.05
C ILE A 21 26.96 44.38 -0.21
N VAL A 22 27.55 43.84 0.86
CA VAL A 22 28.46 44.60 1.74
C VAL A 22 29.69 45.08 0.97
N ALA A 23 30.27 44.25 0.08
CA ALA A 23 31.42 44.63 -0.73
C ALA A 23 31.10 45.77 -1.71
N ILE A 24 29.93 45.73 -2.37
CA ILE A 24 29.49 46.79 -3.30
C ILE A 24 29.30 48.12 -2.54
N CYS A 25 28.60 48.08 -1.40
CA CYS A 25 28.42 49.27 -0.57
C CYS A 25 29.76 49.81 -0.02
N SER A 26 30.63 48.92 0.44
CA SER A 26 31.94 49.29 0.99
C SER A 26 32.87 49.89 -0.08
N ALA A 27 32.89 49.31 -1.29
CA ALA A 27 33.68 49.83 -2.40
C ALA A 27 33.25 51.25 -2.79
N TYR A 28 31.94 51.53 -2.75
CA TYR A 28 31.43 52.87 -3.00
C TYR A 28 31.83 53.88 -1.90
N VAL A 29 31.68 53.50 -0.63
CA VAL A 29 32.07 54.34 0.52
C VAL A 29 33.58 54.64 0.50
N ILE A 30 34.41 53.62 0.24
CA ILE A 30 35.86 53.78 0.12
C ILE A 30 36.20 54.75 -1.01
N LYS A 31 35.58 54.59 -2.18
CA LYS A 31 35.82 55.49 -3.31
C LYS A 31 35.45 56.94 -2.98
N PHE A 32 34.29 57.17 -2.39
CA PHE A 32 33.77 58.53 -2.18
C PHE A 32 34.48 59.26 -1.03
N TRP A 33 34.76 58.54 0.07
CA TRP A 33 35.25 59.11 1.32
C TRP A 33 36.78 59.10 1.44
N LEU A 34 37.45 58.01 1.06
CA LEU A 34 38.92 57.89 1.15
C LEU A 34 39.65 58.46 -0.07
N LEU A 35 39.11 58.29 -1.28
CA LEU A 35 39.81 58.68 -2.52
C LEU A 35 39.44 60.06 -3.06
N THR A 36 38.21 60.53 -2.86
CA THR A 36 37.75 61.85 -3.34
C THR A 36 37.60 62.93 -2.26
N GLY A 37 37.64 62.58 -0.96
CA GLY A 37 37.47 63.55 0.13
C GLY A 37 36.13 64.31 0.11
N ALA A 38 35.10 63.72 -0.49
CA ALA A 38 33.85 64.40 -0.78
C ALA A 38 32.93 64.47 0.45
N ASN A 39 32.30 65.63 0.65
CA ASN A 39 31.29 65.83 1.69
C ASN A 39 29.97 65.15 1.32
N ILE A 40 29.18 64.74 2.32
CA ILE A 40 27.85 64.17 2.12
C ILE A 40 26.97 65.21 1.43
N SER A 41 26.35 64.83 0.30
CA SER A 41 25.43 65.72 -0.41
C SER A 41 24.15 65.92 0.41
N GLY A 42 23.74 67.18 0.56
CA GLY A 42 22.42 67.55 1.11
C GLY A 42 21.28 67.46 0.09
N SER A 43 21.58 67.19 -1.19
CA SER A 43 20.56 67.08 -2.24
C SER A 43 19.95 65.66 -2.28
N PRO A 44 18.62 65.53 -2.24
CA PRO A 44 17.94 64.23 -2.42
C PRO A 44 18.24 63.55 -3.77
N GLU A 45 18.49 64.34 -4.83
CA GLU A 45 18.77 63.83 -6.17
C GLU A 45 20.06 62.98 -6.23
N ALA A 46 21.08 63.35 -5.46
CA ALA A 46 22.34 62.60 -5.39
C ALA A 46 22.14 61.21 -4.77
N TRP A 47 21.24 61.11 -3.79
CA TRP A 47 20.86 59.85 -3.16
C TRP A 47 20.01 58.97 -4.09
N GLY A 48 19.17 59.58 -4.93
CA GLY A 48 18.45 58.89 -6.01
C GLY A 48 19.41 58.23 -7.01
N GLN A 49 20.38 58.99 -7.53
CA GLN A 49 21.38 58.46 -8.47
C GLN A 49 22.28 57.37 -7.87
N PHE A 50 22.60 57.47 -6.57
CA PHE A 50 23.30 56.41 -5.86
C PHE A 50 22.46 55.13 -5.79
N GLY A 51 21.17 55.26 -5.44
CA GLY A 51 20.21 54.17 -5.45
C GLY A 51 20.12 53.49 -6.81
N ASP A 52 20.11 54.27 -7.89
CA ASP A 52 20.06 53.75 -9.27
C ASP A 52 21.32 52.96 -9.64
N TYR A 53 22.51 53.41 -9.24
CA TYR A 53 23.76 52.68 -9.47
C TYR A 53 23.81 51.35 -8.70
N VAL A 54 23.50 51.39 -7.40
CA VAL A 54 23.50 50.20 -6.55
C VAL A 54 22.41 49.23 -7.00
N GLY A 55 21.21 49.73 -7.29
CA GLY A 55 20.10 48.95 -7.81
C GLY A 55 20.40 48.35 -9.18
N GLY A 56 21.04 49.11 -10.07
CA GLY A 56 21.44 48.65 -11.41
C GLY A 56 22.45 47.51 -11.38
N LEU A 57 23.34 47.46 -10.38
CA LEU A 57 24.29 46.37 -10.20
C LEU A 57 23.70 45.19 -9.41
N LEU A 58 22.95 45.46 -8.34
CA LEU A 58 22.40 44.41 -7.48
C LEU A 58 21.23 43.68 -8.12
N ASN A 59 20.34 44.36 -8.86
CA ASN A 59 19.15 43.72 -9.42
C ASN A 59 19.46 42.54 -10.34
N PRO A 60 20.36 42.65 -11.34
CA PRO A 60 20.71 41.50 -12.19
C PRO A 60 21.30 40.32 -11.40
N ILE A 61 22.10 40.61 -10.37
CA ILE A 61 22.74 39.58 -9.55
C ILE A 61 21.70 38.87 -8.68
N ILE A 62 20.82 39.62 -8.03
CA ILE A 62 19.72 39.08 -7.22
C ILE A 62 18.77 38.26 -8.12
N ALA A 63 18.43 38.77 -9.31
CA ALA A 63 17.59 38.05 -10.28
C ALA A 63 18.23 36.73 -10.73
N TYR A 64 19.53 36.72 -11.03
CA TYR A 64 20.26 35.50 -11.38
C TYR A 64 20.26 34.49 -10.22
N LEU A 65 20.54 34.94 -9.00
CA LEU A 65 20.50 34.09 -7.81
C LEU A 65 19.10 33.52 -7.59
N ALA A 66 18.04 34.33 -7.73
CA ALA A 66 16.65 33.88 -7.61
C ALA A 66 16.32 32.80 -8.65
N PHE A 67 16.71 33.01 -9.91
CA PHE A 67 16.51 32.03 -10.98
C PHE A 67 17.28 30.73 -10.75
N TYR A 68 18.53 30.82 -10.28
CA TYR A 68 19.33 29.66 -9.90
C TYR A 68 18.67 28.85 -8.78
N TRP A 69 18.20 29.54 -7.73
CA TRP A 69 17.50 28.92 -6.60
C TRP A 69 16.19 28.25 -7.03
N LEU A 70 15.42 28.91 -7.89
CA LEU A 70 14.21 28.34 -8.45
C LEU A 70 14.51 27.05 -9.23
N THR A 71 15.54 27.08 -10.08
CA THR A 71 15.95 25.92 -10.89
C THR A 71 16.40 24.76 -9.99
N GLN A 72 17.21 25.00 -8.97
CA GLN A 72 17.62 23.97 -8.02
C GLN A 72 16.40 23.37 -7.28
N SER A 73 15.43 24.21 -6.93
CA SER A 73 14.20 23.78 -6.26
C SER A 73 13.37 22.87 -7.17
N ILE A 74 13.21 23.23 -8.45
CA ILE A 74 12.49 22.41 -9.43
C ILE A 74 13.19 21.05 -9.64
N LEU A 75 14.52 21.04 -9.78
CA LEU A 75 15.26 19.78 -9.95
C LEU A 75 15.08 18.85 -8.75
N LEU A 76 15.18 19.38 -7.53
CA LEU A 76 14.95 18.61 -6.31
C LEU A 76 13.51 18.08 -6.24
N GLN A 77 12.52 18.94 -6.48
CA GLN A 77 11.11 18.54 -6.50
C GLN A 77 10.86 17.42 -7.52
N ARG A 78 11.53 17.46 -8.68
CA ARG A 78 11.42 16.42 -9.71
C ARG A 78 12.01 15.09 -9.26
N ASP A 79 13.14 15.12 -8.56
CA ASP A 79 13.77 13.93 -8.00
C ASP A 79 12.92 13.32 -6.87
N GLU A 80 12.38 14.16 -5.98
CA GLU A 80 11.44 13.73 -4.93
C GLU A 80 10.15 13.13 -5.53
N LEU A 81 9.61 13.74 -6.59
CA LEU A 81 8.46 13.21 -7.31
C LEU A 81 8.77 11.85 -7.96
N SER A 82 9.96 11.70 -8.56
CA SER A 82 10.40 10.43 -9.14
C SER A 82 10.54 9.34 -8.08
N ALA A 83 11.12 9.66 -6.92
CA ALA A 83 11.24 8.74 -5.80
C ALA A 83 9.85 8.35 -5.25
N THR A 84 8.96 9.33 -5.09
CA THR A 84 7.58 9.10 -4.64
C THR A 84 6.82 8.22 -5.62
N LYS A 85 6.95 8.47 -6.93
CA LYS A 85 6.33 7.65 -7.97
C LYS A 85 6.81 6.21 -7.90
N LYS A 86 8.13 5.99 -7.75
CA LYS A 86 8.71 4.65 -7.61
C LYS A 86 8.17 3.93 -6.37
N ALA A 87 8.13 4.61 -5.22
CA ALA A 87 7.56 4.03 -4.00
C ALA A 87 6.08 3.68 -4.16
N LEU A 88 5.31 4.50 -4.88
CA LEU A 88 3.90 4.23 -5.18
C LEU A 88 3.73 3.03 -6.12
N GLU A 89 4.56 2.90 -7.15
CA GLU A 89 4.57 1.74 -8.05
C GLU A 89 4.91 0.44 -7.29
N GLU A 90 5.89 0.48 -6.39
CA GLU A 90 6.25 -0.65 -5.54
C GLU A 90 5.11 -1.00 -4.56
N SER A 91 4.47 0.01 -3.96
CA SER A 91 3.30 -0.18 -3.09
C SER A 91 2.12 -0.78 -3.84
N ALA A 92 1.85 -0.32 -5.06
CA ALA A 92 0.78 -0.86 -5.91
C ALA A 92 1.02 -2.34 -6.24
N LYS A 93 2.26 -2.71 -6.61
CA LYS A 93 2.63 -4.11 -6.84
C LYS A 93 2.49 -4.97 -5.57
N SER A 94 2.85 -4.43 -4.41
CA SER A 94 2.66 -5.14 -3.13
C SER A 94 1.17 -5.33 -2.81
N GLN A 95 0.33 -4.32 -3.11
CA GLN A 95 -1.10 -4.38 -2.88
C GLN A 95 -1.79 -5.38 -3.82
N GLU A 96 -1.40 -5.43 -5.08
CA GLU A 96 -1.88 -6.44 -6.04
C GLU A 96 -1.56 -7.87 -5.55
N LYS A 97 -0.33 -8.11 -5.11
CA LYS A 97 0.04 -9.40 -4.50
C LYS A 97 -0.81 -9.71 -3.27
N GLN A 98 -1.01 -8.73 -2.39
CA GLN A 98 -1.82 -8.90 -1.19
C GLN A 98 -3.28 -9.24 -1.52
N GLU A 99 -3.87 -8.62 -2.54
CA GLU A 99 -5.21 -8.92 -3.02
C GLU A 99 -5.31 -10.35 -3.55
N GLN A 100 -4.33 -10.79 -4.35
CA GLN A 100 -4.25 -12.18 -4.82
C GLN A 100 -4.15 -13.17 -3.67
N HIS A 101 -3.29 -12.91 -2.67
CA HIS A 101 -3.18 -13.74 -1.48
C HIS A 101 -4.47 -13.76 -0.66
N ALA A 102 -5.15 -12.61 -0.49
CA ALA A 102 -6.42 -12.51 0.22
C ALA A 102 -7.52 -13.31 -0.50
N SER A 103 -7.62 -13.21 -1.82
CA SER A 103 -8.59 -13.97 -2.64
C SER A 103 -8.35 -15.48 -2.54
N LYS A 104 -7.10 -15.93 -2.69
CA LYS A 104 -6.72 -17.34 -2.50
C LYS A 104 -7.09 -17.83 -1.09
N THR A 105 -6.78 -17.05 -0.06
CA THR A 105 -7.09 -17.39 1.35
C THR A 105 -8.60 -17.48 1.58
N ALA A 106 -9.39 -16.54 1.05
CA ALA A 106 -10.84 -16.57 1.13
C ALA A 106 -11.41 -17.84 0.48
N LYS A 107 -10.87 -18.25 -0.67
CA LYS A 107 -11.26 -19.51 -1.34
C LYS A 107 -10.93 -20.74 -0.49
N VAL A 108 -9.73 -20.80 0.09
CA VAL A 108 -9.34 -21.90 1.00
C VAL A 108 -10.26 -21.97 2.23
N ASN A 109 -10.62 -20.82 2.82
CA ASN A 109 -11.54 -20.77 3.96
C ASN A 109 -12.96 -21.22 3.59
N ALA A 110 -13.46 -20.82 2.42
CA ALA A 110 -14.76 -21.25 1.91
C ALA A 110 -14.79 -22.77 1.68
N LEU A 111 -13.76 -23.32 1.03
CA LEU A 111 -13.63 -24.77 0.83
C LEU A 111 -13.52 -25.54 2.15
N SER A 112 -12.76 -25.01 3.12
CA SER A 112 -12.66 -25.61 4.46
C SER A 112 -14.02 -25.64 5.17
N THR A 113 -14.81 -24.58 5.03
CA THR A 113 -16.18 -24.51 5.55
C THR A 113 -17.08 -25.57 4.89
N LEU A 114 -16.98 -25.74 3.57
CA LEU A 114 -17.72 -26.78 2.84
C LEU A 114 -17.30 -28.20 3.25
N ILE A 115 -16.00 -28.45 3.43
CA ILE A 115 -15.48 -29.73 3.91
C ILE A 115 -16.05 -30.05 5.30
N ASN A 116 -16.10 -29.06 6.20
CA ASN A 116 -16.68 -29.23 7.53
C ASN A 116 -18.18 -29.52 7.48
N ALA A 117 -18.92 -28.87 6.58
CA ALA A 117 -20.33 -29.19 6.35
C ALA A 117 -20.51 -30.66 5.88
N HIS A 118 -19.71 -31.11 4.90
CA HIS A 118 -19.73 -32.50 4.45
C HIS A 118 -19.32 -33.49 5.53
N ASN A 119 -18.36 -33.14 6.39
CA ASN A 119 -17.99 -33.99 7.53
C ASN A 119 -19.18 -34.17 8.49
N ASN A 120 -19.93 -33.10 8.75
CA ASN A 120 -21.13 -33.18 9.58
C ASN A 120 -22.23 -34.03 8.91
N ASP A 121 -22.47 -33.84 7.60
CA ASP A 121 -23.43 -34.65 6.84
C ASP A 121 -23.08 -36.13 6.86
N ILE A 122 -21.81 -36.47 6.63
CA ILE A 122 -21.28 -37.84 6.71
C ILE A 122 -21.50 -38.42 8.11
N SER A 123 -21.21 -37.64 9.16
CA SER A 123 -21.40 -38.08 10.55
C SER A 123 -22.86 -38.36 10.86
N ASN A 124 -23.77 -37.49 10.41
CA ASN A 124 -25.21 -37.66 10.58
C ASN A 124 -25.74 -38.89 9.82
N LEU A 125 -25.34 -39.05 8.56
CA LEU A 125 -25.71 -40.20 7.74
C LEU A 125 -25.23 -41.52 8.36
N ARG A 126 -23.99 -41.57 8.86
CA ARG A 126 -23.45 -42.75 9.56
C ARG A 126 -24.25 -43.07 10.81
N SER A 127 -24.56 -42.06 11.63
CA SER A 127 -25.35 -42.23 12.85
C SER A 127 -26.77 -42.76 12.53
N ASN A 128 -27.41 -42.22 11.49
CA ASN A 128 -28.73 -42.67 11.05
C ASN A 128 -28.70 -44.11 10.50
N MET A 129 -27.66 -44.47 9.76
CA MET A 129 -27.48 -45.84 9.27
C MET A 129 -27.25 -46.83 10.41
N GLU A 130 -26.45 -46.46 11.41
CA GLU A 130 -26.23 -47.28 12.60
C GLU A 130 -27.54 -47.48 13.37
N PHE A 131 -28.33 -46.40 13.54
CA PHE A 131 -29.66 -46.46 14.13
C PHE A 131 -30.61 -47.41 13.40
N LEU A 132 -30.68 -47.35 12.06
CA LEU A 132 -31.52 -48.26 11.27
C LEU A 132 -30.99 -49.70 11.31
N SER A 133 -29.68 -49.90 11.22
CA SER A 133 -29.05 -51.22 11.29
C SER A 133 -29.32 -51.93 12.62
N ASN A 134 -29.24 -51.19 13.73
CA ASN A 134 -29.53 -51.70 15.07
C ASN A 134 -31.00 -52.09 15.24
N GLN A 135 -31.92 -51.37 14.61
CA GLN A 135 -33.35 -51.71 14.61
C GLN A 135 -33.66 -52.90 13.71
N LEU A 136 -33.06 -52.99 12.52
CA LEU A 136 -33.25 -54.12 11.60
C LEU A 136 -32.71 -55.44 12.18
N SER A 137 -31.73 -55.37 13.06
CA SER A 137 -31.17 -56.53 13.77
C SER A 137 -32.08 -57.02 14.91
N GLN A 138 -33.01 -56.19 15.38
CA GLN A 138 -33.97 -56.52 16.43
C GLN A 138 -35.34 -56.80 15.81
N SER A 139 -36.02 -57.88 16.19
CA SER A 139 -37.36 -58.22 15.66
C SER A 139 -38.46 -57.35 16.28
N GLY A 140 -38.42 -56.03 16.05
CA GLY A 140 -39.35 -55.04 16.59
C GLY A 140 -39.85 -54.04 15.53
N PRO A 141 -40.72 -53.09 15.94
CA PRO A 141 -41.15 -52.00 15.06
C PRO A 141 -39.95 -51.14 14.65
N ILE A 142 -39.89 -50.77 13.37
CA ILE A 142 -38.80 -49.95 12.82
C ILE A 142 -39.26 -48.51 12.73
N TYR A 143 -38.39 -47.59 13.13
CA TYR A 143 -38.61 -46.16 13.04
C TYR A 143 -37.54 -45.51 12.16
N SER A 144 -37.97 -44.57 11.33
CA SER A 144 -37.09 -43.64 10.63
C SER A 144 -36.34 -42.73 11.62
N PRO A 145 -35.23 -42.09 11.23
CA PRO A 145 -34.51 -41.15 12.09
C PRO A 145 -35.35 -39.97 12.60
N ILE A 146 -36.46 -39.67 11.92
CA ILE A 146 -37.43 -38.64 12.30
C ILE A 146 -38.59 -39.20 13.15
N GLY A 147 -38.47 -40.43 13.65
CA GLY A 147 -39.42 -41.05 14.58
C GLY A 147 -40.69 -41.64 13.97
N HIS A 148 -40.85 -41.64 12.65
CA HIS A 148 -42.02 -42.25 11.99
C HIS A 148 -41.83 -43.76 11.86
N SER A 149 -42.85 -44.55 12.24
CA SER A 149 -42.84 -46.00 12.05
C SER A 149 -42.85 -46.33 10.56
N ILE A 150 -41.98 -47.23 10.14
CA ILE A 150 -41.81 -47.67 8.75
C ILE A 150 -41.78 -49.19 8.70
N ASN A 151 -42.14 -49.75 7.54
CA ASN A 151 -42.02 -51.19 7.31
C ASN A 151 -40.59 -51.57 6.86
N ILE A 152 -40.31 -52.88 6.78
CA ILE A 152 -38.97 -53.39 6.41
C ILE A 152 -38.55 -52.94 5.02
N GLU A 153 -39.48 -52.85 4.07
CA GLU A 153 -39.15 -52.46 2.69
C GLU A 153 -38.84 -50.96 2.58
N GLU A 154 -39.62 -50.13 3.27
CA GLU A 154 -39.33 -48.70 3.44
C GLU A 154 -37.99 -48.46 4.14
N ALA A 155 -37.66 -49.26 5.16
CA ALA A 155 -36.37 -49.20 5.84
C ALA A 155 -35.20 -49.56 4.91
N ARG A 156 -35.36 -50.56 4.03
CA ARG A 156 -34.36 -50.91 3.01
C ARG A 156 -34.17 -49.80 1.97
N VAL A 157 -35.26 -49.20 1.49
CA VAL A 157 -35.21 -48.06 0.57
C VAL A 157 -34.50 -46.88 1.24
N LEU A 158 -34.84 -46.58 2.49
CA LEU A 158 -34.21 -45.51 3.26
C LEU A 158 -32.70 -45.77 3.47
N GLN A 159 -32.33 -47.02 3.82
CA GLN A 159 -30.93 -47.43 3.98
C GLN A 159 -30.15 -47.27 2.65
N LYS A 160 -30.75 -47.69 1.53
CA LYS A 160 -30.16 -47.50 0.20
C LYS A 160 -29.96 -46.02 -0.11
N ASN A 161 -30.98 -45.19 0.08
CA ASN A 161 -30.89 -43.74 -0.16
C ASN A 161 -29.82 -43.07 0.71
N MET A 162 -29.69 -43.48 1.97
CA MET A 162 -28.61 -42.99 2.86
C MET A 162 -27.22 -43.43 2.40
N THR A 163 -27.10 -44.65 1.87
CA THR A 163 -25.83 -45.16 1.33
C THR A 163 -25.41 -44.35 0.10
N GLU A 164 -26.33 -44.13 -0.85
CA GLU A 164 -26.10 -43.29 -2.03
C GLU A 164 -25.75 -41.85 -1.65
N ALA A 165 -26.44 -41.29 -0.65
CA ALA A 165 -26.15 -39.95 -0.11
C ALA A 165 -24.76 -39.87 0.56
N LEU A 166 -24.35 -40.93 1.28
CA LEU A 166 -23.04 -41.01 1.91
C LEU A 166 -21.92 -41.09 0.86
N GLU A 167 -22.07 -41.94 -0.15
CA GLU A 167 -21.11 -42.04 -1.26
C GLU A 167 -20.95 -40.69 -1.97
N THR A 168 -22.07 -40.02 -2.25
CA THR A 168 -22.08 -38.70 -2.87
C THR A 168 -21.35 -37.67 -2.00
N SER A 169 -21.61 -37.65 -0.69
CA SER A 169 -20.98 -36.72 0.26
C SER A 169 -19.48 -36.98 0.40
N LEU A 170 -19.07 -38.26 0.44
CA LEU A 170 -17.66 -38.65 0.46
C LEU A 170 -16.93 -38.20 -0.81
N LYS A 171 -17.55 -38.39 -1.98
CA LYS A 171 -17.00 -37.96 -3.26
C LYS A 171 -16.79 -36.44 -3.29
N ARG A 172 -17.82 -35.65 -2.97
CA ARG A 172 -17.73 -34.17 -2.94
C ARG A 172 -16.67 -33.68 -1.96
N ARG A 173 -16.57 -34.32 -0.78
CA ARG A 173 -15.51 -34.00 0.19
C ARG A 173 -14.12 -34.26 -0.36
N MET A 174 -13.90 -35.39 -1.04
CA MET A 174 -12.62 -35.70 -1.69
C MET A 174 -12.26 -34.67 -2.76
N GLU A 175 -13.22 -34.29 -3.60
CA GLU A 175 -13.03 -33.25 -4.63
C GLU A 175 -12.64 -31.90 -4.02
N ALA A 176 -13.32 -31.48 -2.94
CA ALA A 176 -12.99 -30.25 -2.24
C ALA A 176 -11.60 -30.29 -1.58
N MET A 177 -11.19 -31.44 -1.02
CA MET A 177 -9.85 -31.61 -0.43
C MET A 177 -8.74 -31.56 -1.48
N ASP A 178 -8.97 -32.16 -2.65
CA ASP A 178 -8.04 -32.07 -3.80
C ASP A 178 -7.88 -30.62 -4.26
N GLU A 179 -8.98 -29.86 -4.34
CA GLU A 179 -8.93 -28.44 -4.70
C GLU A 179 -8.15 -27.59 -3.69
N VAL A 180 -8.35 -27.81 -2.38
CA VAL A 180 -7.56 -27.14 -1.33
C VAL A 180 -6.06 -27.47 -1.49
N THR A 181 -5.72 -28.74 -1.72
CA THR A 181 -4.32 -29.19 -1.86
C THR A 181 -3.65 -28.55 -3.07
N LYS A 182 -4.36 -28.42 -4.20
CA LYS A 182 -3.88 -27.72 -5.40
C LYS A 182 -3.66 -26.24 -5.14
N LEU A 183 -4.58 -25.58 -4.43
CA LEU A 183 -4.46 -24.16 -4.10
C LEU A 183 -3.28 -23.88 -3.16
N LEU A 184 -3.02 -24.76 -2.19
CA LEU A 184 -1.88 -24.61 -1.28
C LEU A 184 -0.54 -24.78 -2.00
N HIS A 185 -0.39 -25.78 -2.88
CA HIS A 185 0.82 -25.94 -3.70
C HIS A 185 1.06 -24.74 -4.63
N ALA A 186 -0.01 -24.12 -5.16
CA ALA A 186 0.08 -22.92 -5.98
C ALA A 186 0.34 -21.61 -5.17
N VAL A 187 0.49 -21.71 -3.85
CA VAL A 187 0.89 -20.61 -2.96
C VAL A 187 2.36 -20.75 -2.53
N GLU A 188 2.89 -21.96 -2.47
CA GLU A 188 4.28 -22.25 -2.08
C GLU A 188 5.30 -22.10 -3.24
N MET A 189 4.83 -22.06 -4.50
CA MET A 189 5.64 -21.74 -5.70
C MET A 189 5.52 -20.26 -6.08
#